data_AF-J9GSL9-F1
#
_entry.id   AF-J9GSL9-F1
#
_cell.length_a   1.000
_cell.length_b   1.000
_cell.length_c   1.000
_cell.angle_alpha   90.00
_cell.angle_beta   90.00
_cell.angle_gamma   90.00
#
_symmetry.space_group_name_H-M   'P 1'
#
loop_
_entity.id
_entity.type
_entity.pdbx_description
1 polymer ?
#
loop_
_entity_poly.entity_id
_entity_poly.type
_entity_poly.pdbx_seq_one_letter_code
_entity_poly.pdbx_strand_id
1 'polypeptide(L)'
;MRLIRLQFRRMNGLILFEGADKVSTKPFAITLDVGTSLANRTGSWRTLRPVYVNRLPPCNAKCPAGEQCQAWLYHAESGDYRAAWEKITEDNPFPACMGRVCYHTCEAACNRGELDESVGINAVERFLGDYALEKGWEFSVPAKSSGRRVLIVGAGPAGLSAAYHLRRLGHSVTVLEGAEQAGGMMRYGIPKYRLPREILDREIARIERMGVKICLNHPVEDLCSEMASGHYDAVF
;
A
#
# COMPACT_ATOMS: atom_id res chain seq x y z
N MET A 1 -7.33 7.95 -14.37
CA MET A 1 -7.61 7.79 -15.82
C MET A 1 -7.78 6.30 -16.11
N ARG A 2 -8.97 5.84 -16.54
CA ARG A 2 -9.30 4.41 -16.73
C ARG A 2 -8.74 3.93 -18.08
N LEU A 3 -7.64 3.19 -18.07
CA LEU A 3 -7.13 2.52 -19.28
C LEU A 3 -7.95 1.24 -19.54
N ILE A 4 -8.81 1.30 -20.56
CA ILE A 4 -9.67 0.21 -21.02
C ILE A 4 -8.85 -0.62 -22.01
N ARG A 5 -8.47 -1.85 -21.64
CA ARG A 5 -7.93 -2.82 -22.59
C ARG A 5 -9.00 -3.89 -22.86
N LEU A 6 -9.62 -3.81 -24.03
CA LEU A 6 -10.61 -4.77 -24.52
C LEU A 6 -9.88 -6.06 -24.95
N GLN A 7 -10.06 -7.15 -24.21
CA GLN A 7 -9.71 -8.48 -24.70
C GLN A 7 -10.96 -9.13 -25.30
N PHE A 8 -10.93 -9.42 -26.60
CA PHE A 8 -12.00 -10.09 -27.33
C PHE A 8 -11.77 -11.60 -27.29
N ARG A 9 -12.73 -12.36 -26.73
CA ARG A 9 -12.76 -13.83 -26.82
C ARG A 9 -13.85 -14.20 -27.83
N ARG A 10 -13.47 -14.73 -29.00
CA ARG A 10 -14.43 -15.26 -29.99
C ARG A 10 -15.03 -16.56 -29.46
N MET A 11 -16.35 -16.67 -29.42
CA MET A 11 -17.04 -17.96 -29.28
C MET A 11 -17.13 -18.62 -30.66
N ASN A 12 -16.65 -19.87 -30.74
CA ASN A 12 -16.66 -20.70 -31.94
C ASN A 12 -18.10 -20.97 -32.42
N GLY A 13 -18.36 -20.67 -33.69
CA GLY A 13 -19.56 -21.09 -34.41
C GLY A 13 -19.26 -21.09 -35.91
N LEU A 14 -19.10 -22.29 -36.47
CA LEU A 14 -18.93 -22.54 -37.90
C LEU A 14 -20.16 -21.99 -38.65
N ILE A 15 -19.96 -21.12 -39.64
CA ILE A 15 -21.02 -20.74 -40.59
C ILE A 15 -20.68 -21.45 -41.90
N LEU A 16 -21.43 -22.52 -42.20
CA LEU A 16 -21.49 -23.14 -43.52
C LEU A 16 -22.28 -22.19 -44.43
N PHE A 17 -21.67 -21.74 -45.53
CA PHE A 17 -22.37 -21.03 -46.60
C PHE A 17 -22.80 -22.06 -47.66
N GLU A 18 -24.04 -22.51 -47.59
CA GLU A 18 -24.71 -23.16 -48.73
C GLU A 18 -25.39 -22.09 -49.59
N GLY A 19 -25.14 -22.13 -50.90
CA GLY A 19 -25.62 -21.16 -51.86
C GLY A 19 -27.10 -21.33 -52.21
N ALA A 20 -27.76 -20.20 -52.46
CA ALA A 20 -28.87 -20.07 -53.40
C ALA A 20 -29.04 -18.56 -53.69
N ASP A 21 -28.81 -18.17 -54.95
CA ASP A 21 -29.13 -16.84 -55.47
C ASP A 21 -30.63 -16.58 -55.36
N LYS A 22 -31.07 -16.04 -54.22
CA LYS A 22 -32.38 -15.42 -54.09
C LYS A 22 -32.24 -13.96 -54.45
N VAL A 23 -32.78 -13.56 -55.61
CA VAL A 23 -32.97 -12.16 -55.96
C VAL A 23 -33.70 -11.49 -54.80
N SER A 24 -33.02 -10.58 -54.11
CA SER A 24 -33.57 -9.87 -52.96
C SER A 24 -34.71 -8.98 -53.45
N THR A 25 -35.94 -9.24 -53.00
CA THR A 25 -37.11 -8.39 -53.25
C THR A 25 -37.08 -7.09 -52.45
N LYS A 26 -36.01 -6.85 -51.69
CA LYS A 26 -35.86 -5.65 -50.86
C LYS A 26 -35.43 -4.45 -51.70
N PRO A 27 -35.99 -3.26 -51.43
CA PRO A 27 -35.50 -2.01 -52.01
C PRO A 27 -33.99 -1.87 -51.78
N PHE A 28 -33.27 -1.26 -52.72
CA PHE A 28 -31.80 -1.12 -52.74
C PHE A 28 -31.19 -0.59 -51.42
N ALA A 29 -31.95 0.15 -50.62
CA ALA A 29 -31.50 0.75 -49.35
C ALA A 29 -31.83 -0.08 -48.09
N ILE A 30 -32.48 -1.25 -48.20
CA ILE A 30 -32.89 -2.06 -47.05
C ILE A 30 -32.12 -3.39 -47.06
N THR A 31 -31.10 -3.48 -46.20
CA THR A 31 -30.25 -4.67 -46.04
C THR A 31 -30.80 -5.69 -45.05
N LEU A 32 -31.81 -5.33 -44.25
CA LEU A 32 -32.39 -6.17 -43.20
C LEU A 32 -33.84 -6.55 -43.53
N ASP A 33 -34.29 -7.72 -43.10
CA ASP A 33 -35.70 -8.11 -43.21
C ASP A 33 -36.55 -7.26 -42.25
N VAL A 34 -37.80 -6.97 -42.61
CA VAL A 34 -38.72 -6.33 -41.68
C VAL A 34 -39.04 -7.36 -40.58
N GLY A 35 -38.57 -7.08 -39.37
CA GLY A 35 -38.60 -8.04 -38.26
C GLY A 35 -38.32 -7.36 -36.93
N THR A 36 -38.44 -8.11 -35.84
CA THR A 36 -38.19 -7.56 -34.51
C THR A 36 -36.73 -7.13 -34.36
N SER A 37 -36.48 -6.17 -33.48
CA SER A 37 -35.13 -5.77 -33.05
C SER A 37 -34.25 -6.96 -32.65
N LEU A 38 -34.85 -8.04 -32.11
CA LEU A 38 -34.16 -9.29 -31.77
C LEU A 38 -33.73 -10.05 -33.04
N ALA A 39 -34.64 -10.24 -34.00
CA ALA A 39 -34.38 -10.94 -35.25
C ALA A 39 -33.31 -10.24 -36.10
N ASN A 40 -33.35 -8.90 -36.13
CA ASN A 40 -32.40 -8.08 -36.88
C ASN A 40 -31.14 -7.70 -36.09
N ARG A 41 -31.05 -8.08 -34.81
CA ARG A 41 -30.01 -7.65 -33.86
C ARG A 41 -29.80 -6.13 -33.81
N THR A 42 -30.83 -5.35 -34.16
CA THR A 42 -30.83 -3.89 -34.11
C THR A 42 -31.52 -3.44 -32.82
N GLY A 43 -30.83 -2.69 -31.96
CA GLY A 43 -31.33 -2.25 -30.65
C GLY A 43 -30.26 -2.30 -29.56
N SER A 44 -30.64 -2.11 -28.30
CA SER A 44 -29.74 -2.10 -27.12
C SER A 44 -29.21 -3.49 -26.73
N TRP A 45 -28.93 -4.34 -27.71
CA TRP A 45 -28.38 -5.69 -27.53
C TRP A 45 -26.88 -5.58 -27.27
N ARG A 46 -26.50 -5.33 -26.02
CA ARG A 46 -25.10 -5.42 -25.62
C ARG A 46 -24.68 -6.90 -25.58
N THR A 47 -24.04 -7.39 -26.64
CA THR A 47 -23.33 -8.69 -26.64
C THR A 47 -22.09 -8.67 -25.74
N LEU A 48 -21.69 -7.49 -25.27
CA LEU A 48 -20.59 -7.26 -24.35
C LEU A 48 -21.10 -6.46 -23.14
N ARG A 49 -20.96 -7.04 -21.95
CA ARG A 49 -21.21 -6.35 -20.69
C ARG A 49 -19.87 -5.84 -20.13
N PRO A 50 -19.76 -4.54 -19.77
CA PRO A 50 -18.58 -4.08 -19.05
C PRO A 50 -18.51 -4.81 -17.70
N VAL A 51 -17.40 -5.51 -17.48
CA VAL A 51 -17.08 -6.06 -16.17
C VAL A 51 -16.19 -5.04 -15.47
N TYR A 52 -16.66 -4.52 -14.34
CA TYR A 52 -15.84 -3.67 -13.49
C TYR A 52 -14.83 -4.56 -12.78
N VAL A 53 -13.56 -4.42 -13.14
CA VAL A 53 -12.45 -5.07 -12.45
C VAL A 53 -11.78 -4.01 -11.60
N ASN A 54 -11.76 -4.23 -10.28
CA ASN A 54 -10.98 -3.39 -9.38
C ASN A 54 -9.52 -3.83 -9.49
N ARG A 55 -8.63 -2.91 -9.90
CA ARG A 55 -7.20 -3.16 -10.00
C ARG A 55 -6.48 -2.23 -9.04
N LEU A 56 -5.44 -2.75 -8.41
CA LEU A 56 -4.53 -1.91 -7.65
C LEU A 56 -3.84 -0.92 -8.61
N PRO A 57 -3.77 0.38 -8.24
CA PRO A 57 -2.92 1.33 -8.94
C PRO A 57 -1.47 0.80 -8.97
N PRO A 58 -0.72 1.04 -10.05
CA PRO A 58 0.61 0.46 -10.20
C PRO A 58 1.59 0.95 -9.13
N CYS A 59 1.45 2.19 -8.66
CA CYS A 59 2.22 2.72 -7.54
C CYS A 59 1.98 1.93 -6.25
N ASN A 60 0.72 1.69 -5.88
CA ASN A 60 0.36 0.86 -4.72
C ASN A 60 0.88 -0.58 -4.89
N ALA A 61 0.65 -1.18 -6.07
CA ALA A 61 1.05 -2.56 -6.35
C ALA A 61 2.57 -2.77 -6.31
N LYS A 62 3.34 -1.70 -6.54
CA LYS A 62 4.81 -1.74 -6.53
C LYS A 62 5.43 -1.28 -5.22
N CYS A 63 4.63 -0.75 -4.28
CA CYS A 63 5.09 -0.39 -2.95
C CYS A 63 5.27 -1.66 -2.09
N PRO A 64 6.48 -1.99 -1.61
CA PRO A 64 6.70 -3.17 -0.78
C PRO A 64 5.96 -3.13 0.55
N ALA A 65 5.72 -1.93 1.09
CA ALA A 65 4.94 -1.74 2.31
C ALA A 65 3.42 -1.86 2.08
N GLY A 66 2.98 -1.92 0.82
CA GLY A 66 1.55 -2.00 0.47
C GLY A 66 0.80 -0.69 0.58
N GLU A 67 1.51 0.44 0.72
CA GLU A 67 0.89 1.75 0.94
C GLU A 67 -0.13 2.14 -0.12
N GLN A 68 -1.19 2.80 0.35
CA GLN A 68 -2.24 3.32 -0.50
C GLN A 68 -1.89 4.68 -1.11
N CYS A 69 -0.86 4.74 -1.97
CA CYS A 69 -0.32 5.98 -2.57
C CYS A 69 -1.40 6.93 -3.08
N GLN A 70 -2.33 6.43 -3.90
CA GLN A 70 -3.42 7.25 -4.44
C GLN A 70 -4.30 7.88 -3.34
N ALA A 71 -4.56 7.15 -2.25
CA ALA A 71 -5.46 7.61 -1.20
C ALA A 71 -4.84 8.73 -0.37
N TRP A 72 -3.60 8.56 0.08
CA TRP A 72 -2.94 9.61 0.86
C TRP A 72 -2.54 10.81 0.00
N LEU A 73 -2.23 10.62 -1.29
CA LEU A 73 -2.03 11.75 -2.23
C LEU A 73 -3.30 12.58 -2.41
N TYR A 74 -4.47 11.93 -2.45
CA TYR A 74 -5.75 12.63 -2.53
C TYR A 74 -6.00 13.52 -1.30
N HIS A 75 -5.72 13.02 -0.10
CA HIS A 75 -5.79 13.84 1.13
C HIS A 75 -4.76 14.98 1.12
N ALA A 76 -3.54 14.72 0.63
CA ALA A 76 -2.52 15.75 0.52
C ALA A 76 -2.91 16.86 -0.48
N GLU A 77 -3.51 16.50 -1.62
CA GLU A 77 -4.04 17.46 -2.60
C GLU A 77 -5.13 18.34 -1.99
N SER A 78 -6.02 17.78 -1.15
CA SER A 78 -7.08 18.56 -0.50
C SER A 78 -6.60 19.42 0.68
N GLY A 79 -5.30 19.39 0.99
CA GLY A 79 -4.70 20.10 2.13
C GLY A 79 -4.92 19.43 3.49
N ASP A 80 -5.55 18.24 3.53
CA ASP A 80 -5.72 17.46 4.75
C ASP A 80 -4.47 16.59 4.99
N TYR A 81 -3.37 17.25 5.32
CA TYR A 81 -2.09 16.57 5.55
C TYR A 81 -2.13 15.59 6.72
N ARG A 82 -3.04 15.80 7.69
CA ARG A 82 -3.18 14.87 8.81
C ARG A 82 -3.80 13.56 8.35
N ALA A 83 -4.92 13.62 7.62
CA ALA A 83 -5.52 12.41 7.05
C ALA A 83 -4.56 11.72 6.07
N ALA A 84 -3.78 12.48 5.29
CA ALA A 84 -2.76 11.91 4.41
C ALA A 84 -1.70 11.13 5.19
N TRP A 85 -1.14 11.72 6.26
CA TRP A 85 -0.17 11.05 7.12
C TRP A 85 -0.77 9.84 7.83
N GLU A 86 -1.95 9.97 8.44
CA GLU A 86 -2.66 8.86 9.10
C GLU A 86 -2.84 7.70 8.11
N LYS A 87 -3.20 8.00 6.86
CA LYS A 87 -3.37 7.01 5.81
C LYS A 87 -2.08 6.30 5.40
N ILE A 88 -0.93 6.98 5.37
CA ILE A 88 0.38 6.34 5.16
C ILE A 88 0.69 5.38 6.33
N THR A 89 0.45 5.85 7.55
CA THR A 89 0.82 5.12 8.76
C THR A 89 -0.03 3.88 9.00
N GLU A 90 -1.18 3.75 8.32
CA GLU A 90 -1.90 2.48 8.29
C GLU A 90 -1.01 1.29 7.89
N ASP A 91 -0.07 1.53 6.97
CA ASP A 91 0.79 0.52 6.37
C ASP A 91 2.25 0.63 6.87
N ASN A 92 2.78 1.86 6.98
CA ASN A 92 4.20 2.13 7.25
C ASN A 92 4.40 3.17 8.38
N PRO A 93 5.07 2.82 9.50
CA PRO A 93 5.27 3.74 10.62
C PRO A 93 6.38 4.78 10.43
N PHE A 94 7.09 4.77 9.31
CA PHE A 94 8.28 5.61 9.11
C PHE A 94 8.22 6.56 7.89
N PRO A 95 7.16 7.37 7.70
CA PRO A 95 7.07 8.25 6.54
C PRO A 95 8.25 9.22 6.42
N ALA A 96 8.78 9.74 7.54
CA ALA A 96 9.91 10.67 7.47
C ALA A 96 11.21 9.97 7.06
N CYS A 97 11.46 8.75 7.53
CA CYS A 97 12.62 7.99 7.10
C CYS A 97 12.46 7.45 5.67
N MET A 98 11.33 6.84 5.32
CA MET A 98 11.10 6.24 4.00
C MET A 98 11.09 7.28 2.89
N GLY A 99 10.55 8.47 3.14
CA GLY A 99 10.68 9.66 2.28
C GLY A 99 12.13 10.08 1.95
N ARG A 100 13.14 9.54 2.63
CA ARG A 100 14.57 9.84 2.39
C ARG A 100 15.35 8.66 1.82
N VAL A 101 14.99 7.43 2.19
CA VAL A 101 15.82 6.24 1.93
C VAL A 101 15.20 5.24 0.98
N CYS A 102 13.89 5.30 0.77
CA CYS A 102 13.17 4.42 -0.15
C CYS A 102 13.73 4.54 -1.57
N TYR A 103 13.71 3.44 -2.32
CA TYR A 103 14.07 3.41 -3.75
C TYR A 103 12.90 3.83 -4.66
N HIS A 104 11.82 4.39 -4.08
CA HIS A 104 10.67 4.97 -4.77
C HIS A 104 10.18 4.12 -5.96
N THR A 105 10.06 2.80 -5.75
CA THR A 105 9.62 1.85 -6.77
C THR A 105 8.20 2.13 -7.26
N CYS A 106 7.40 2.80 -6.43
CA CYS A 106 6.09 3.34 -6.76
C CYS A 106 6.13 4.40 -7.87
N GLU A 107 7.16 5.26 -7.90
CA GLU A 107 7.36 6.27 -8.94
C GLU A 107 7.78 5.61 -10.26
N ALA A 108 8.69 4.62 -10.20
CA ALA A 108 9.12 3.89 -11.39
C ALA A 108 7.98 3.15 -12.11
N ALA A 109 6.91 2.79 -11.39
CA ALA A 109 5.72 2.16 -11.96
C ALA A 109 4.58 3.15 -12.25
N CYS A 110 4.79 4.45 -12.07
CA CYS A 110 3.72 5.44 -12.18
C CYS A 110 3.27 5.62 -13.63
N ASN A 111 1.97 5.41 -13.90
CA ASN A 111 1.39 5.62 -15.24
C ASN A 111 1.58 7.04 -15.79
N ARG A 112 1.82 8.05 -14.92
CA ARG A 112 2.09 9.43 -15.34
C ARG A 112 3.45 9.57 -16.03
N GLY A 113 4.42 8.73 -15.66
CA GLY A 113 5.74 8.71 -16.29
C GLY A 113 5.73 8.36 -17.78
N GLU A 114 4.64 7.76 -18.29
CA GLU A 114 4.43 7.51 -19.72
C GLU A 114 3.94 8.76 -20.49
N LEU A 115 3.54 9.82 -19.77
CA LEU A 115 3.05 11.06 -20.35
C LEU A 115 4.09 12.18 -20.25
N ASP A 116 4.58 12.44 -19.04
CA ASP A 116 5.58 13.46 -18.75
C ASP A 116 6.56 12.97 -17.67
N GLU A 117 6.24 13.18 -16.40
CA GLU A 117 7.08 12.78 -15.27
C GLU A 117 6.26 12.04 -14.22
N SER A 118 6.94 11.18 -13.46
CA SER A 118 6.28 10.50 -12.35
C SER A 118 5.90 11.50 -11.28
N VAL A 119 4.77 11.25 -10.62
CA VAL A 119 4.40 12.00 -9.42
C VAL A 119 5.52 11.83 -8.40
N GLY A 120 5.98 12.91 -7.76
CA GLY A 120 7.00 12.89 -6.71
C GLY A 120 6.46 12.32 -5.39
N ILE A 121 6.03 11.07 -5.41
CA ILE A 121 5.43 10.32 -4.29
C ILE A 121 6.37 10.36 -3.07
N ASN A 122 7.64 10.07 -3.27
CA ASN A 122 8.63 10.03 -2.19
C ASN A 122 8.88 11.42 -1.57
N ALA A 123 8.84 12.48 -2.38
CA ALA A 123 8.97 13.85 -1.89
C ALA A 123 7.76 14.27 -1.04
N VAL A 124 6.54 13.89 -1.45
CA VAL A 124 5.32 14.15 -0.68
C VAL A 124 5.30 13.32 0.61
N GLU A 125 5.69 12.05 0.56
CA GLU A 125 5.82 11.19 1.75
C GLU A 125 6.80 11.79 2.77
N ARG A 126 7.96 12.25 2.30
CA ARG A 126 8.93 12.97 3.13
C ARG A 126 8.34 14.20 3.78
N PHE A 127 7.68 15.05 2.99
CA PHE A 127 7.03 16.26 3.48
C PHE A 127 6.00 15.93 4.57
N LEU A 128 5.12 14.95 4.33
CA LEU A 128 4.10 14.54 5.29
C LEU A 128 4.71 13.99 6.58
N GLY A 129 5.77 13.18 6.48
CA GLY A 129 6.51 12.67 7.65
C GLY A 129 7.16 13.79 8.46
N ASP A 130 7.86 14.71 7.79
CA ASP A 130 8.51 15.87 8.43
C ASP A 130 7.48 16.81 9.07
N TYR A 131 6.36 17.05 8.39
CA TYR A 131 5.28 17.90 8.87
C TYR A 131 4.57 17.28 10.08
N ALA A 132 4.34 15.96 10.06
CA ALA A 132 3.79 15.24 11.21
C ALA A 132 4.73 15.29 12.43
N LEU A 133 6.04 15.25 12.19
CA LEU A 133 7.04 15.44 13.24
C LEU A 133 6.97 16.86 13.80
N GLU A 134 6.97 17.89 12.95
CA GLU A 134 6.85 19.31 13.34
C GLU A 134 5.58 19.58 14.16
N LYS A 135 4.44 19.06 13.73
CA LYS A 135 3.15 19.23 14.42
C LYS A 135 2.96 18.35 15.65
N GLY A 136 3.90 17.46 15.94
CA GLY A 136 3.80 16.53 17.08
C GLY A 136 2.61 15.58 16.94
N TRP A 137 2.31 15.12 15.73
CA TRP A 137 1.26 14.12 15.54
C TRP A 137 1.71 12.77 16.07
N GLU A 138 0.78 12.12 16.77
CA GLU A 138 0.98 10.85 17.45
C GLU A 138 0.14 9.74 16.82
N PHE A 139 0.62 8.51 16.91
CA PHE A 139 -0.11 7.36 16.41
C PHE A 139 -1.34 7.07 17.27
N SER A 140 -2.42 6.62 16.63
CA SER A 140 -3.60 6.15 17.36
C SER A 140 -3.27 4.90 18.18
N VAL A 141 -3.55 4.96 19.48
CA VAL A 141 -3.40 3.82 20.38
C VAL A 141 -4.75 3.14 20.56
N PRO A 142 -4.86 1.81 20.44
CA PRO A 142 -6.13 1.12 20.62
C PRO A 142 -6.62 1.22 22.07
N ALA A 143 -7.91 1.47 22.23
CA ALA A 143 -8.55 1.64 23.54
C ALA A 143 -8.61 0.34 24.36
N LYS A 144 -8.60 -0.82 23.71
CA LYS A 144 -8.68 -2.14 24.35
C LYS A 144 -7.33 -2.84 24.28
N SER A 145 -6.87 -3.31 25.42
CA SER A 145 -5.76 -4.27 25.49
C SER A 145 -6.26 -5.64 25.04
N SER A 146 -5.45 -6.36 24.27
CA SER A 146 -5.68 -7.77 23.94
C SER A 146 -5.34 -8.72 25.09
N GLY A 147 -4.64 -8.23 26.12
CA GLY A 147 -4.12 -9.03 27.23
C GLY A 147 -2.89 -9.89 26.86
N ARG A 148 -2.45 -9.87 25.61
CA ARG A 148 -1.29 -10.64 25.14
C ARG A 148 0.00 -9.84 25.18
N ARG A 149 1.10 -10.51 25.50
CA ARG A 149 2.44 -9.96 25.60
C ARG A 149 3.33 -10.54 24.51
N VAL A 150 3.94 -9.68 23.71
CA VAL A 150 4.81 -10.09 22.60
C VAL A 150 6.22 -9.55 22.82
N LEU A 151 7.20 -10.44 22.70
CA LEU A 151 8.61 -10.12 22.67
C LEU A 151 9.05 -9.85 21.23
N ILE A 152 9.92 -8.87 21.02
CA ILE A 152 10.56 -8.60 19.73
C ILE A 152 12.06 -8.58 19.96
N VAL A 153 12.80 -9.33 19.15
CA VAL A 153 14.27 -9.35 19.20
C VAL A 153 14.82 -8.48 18.08
N GLY A 154 15.45 -7.37 18.47
CA GLY A 154 16.05 -6.37 17.59
C GLY A 154 15.13 -5.17 17.32
N ALA A 155 15.66 -3.96 17.54
CA ALA A 155 15.02 -2.69 17.24
C ALA A 155 15.41 -2.17 15.84
N GLY A 156 15.53 -3.08 14.86
CA GLY A 156 15.70 -2.73 13.45
C GLY A 156 14.39 -2.28 12.78
N PRO A 157 14.40 -1.95 11.48
CA PRO A 157 13.19 -1.55 10.76
C PRO A 157 12.09 -2.62 10.81
N ALA A 158 12.44 -3.90 10.73
CA ALA A 158 11.50 -5.00 10.84
C ALA A 158 10.88 -5.09 12.25
N GLY A 159 11.71 -5.13 13.29
CA GLY A 159 11.26 -5.24 14.69
C GLY A 159 10.42 -4.05 15.15
N LEU A 160 10.83 -2.83 14.79
CA LEU A 160 10.05 -1.63 15.12
C LEU A 160 8.72 -1.56 14.34
N SER A 161 8.69 -2.00 13.08
CA SER A 161 7.44 -2.09 12.32
C SER A 161 6.49 -3.15 12.91
N ALA A 162 7.02 -4.31 13.28
CA ALA A 162 6.26 -5.33 13.99
C ALA A 162 5.73 -4.79 15.33
N ALA A 163 6.55 -4.07 16.09
CA ALA A 163 6.15 -3.46 17.35
C ALA A 163 5.00 -2.48 17.19
N TYR A 164 5.09 -1.62 16.18
CA TYR A 164 4.06 -0.67 15.82
C TYR A 164 2.72 -1.36 15.51
N HIS A 165 2.72 -2.34 14.60
CA HIS A 165 1.50 -3.03 14.19
C HIS A 165 0.90 -3.88 15.32
N LEU A 166 1.72 -4.61 16.08
CA LEU A 166 1.26 -5.36 17.25
C LEU A 166 0.68 -4.43 18.32
N ARG A 167 1.27 -3.25 18.52
CA ARG A 167 0.75 -2.27 19.46
C ARG A 167 -0.59 -1.69 19.02
N ARG A 168 -0.81 -1.49 17.71
CA ARG A 168 -2.12 -1.11 17.12
C ARG A 168 -3.19 -2.16 17.29
N LEU A 169 -2.82 -3.43 17.38
CA LEU A 169 -3.72 -4.55 17.70
C LEU A 169 -3.99 -4.69 19.21
N GLY A 170 -3.38 -3.84 20.04
CA GLY A 170 -3.61 -3.80 21.48
C GLY A 170 -2.74 -4.77 22.28
N HIS A 171 -1.69 -5.34 21.68
CA HIS A 171 -0.72 -6.16 22.40
C HIS A 171 0.22 -5.30 23.26
N SER A 172 0.69 -5.87 24.37
CA SER A 172 1.80 -5.32 25.13
C SER A 172 3.10 -5.78 24.49
N VAL A 173 3.95 -4.84 24.06
CA VAL A 173 5.14 -5.16 23.26
C VAL A 173 6.41 -4.73 24.00
N THR A 174 7.37 -5.63 24.08
CA THR A 174 8.74 -5.34 24.54
C THR A 174 9.73 -5.71 23.45
N VAL A 175 10.62 -4.78 23.13
CA VAL A 175 11.71 -4.95 22.16
C VAL A 175 13.01 -5.06 22.94
N LEU A 176 13.77 -6.13 22.73
CA LEU A 176 15.13 -6.29 23.25
C LEU A 176 16.12 -6.01 22.11
N GLU A 177 17.03 -5.06 22.31
CA GLU A 177 18.02 -4.64 21.32
C GLU A 177 19.42 -4.76 21.91
N GLY A 178 20.31 -5.44 21.21
CA GLY A 178 21.69 -5.66 21.66
C GLY A 178 22.57 -4.41 21.55
N ALA A 179 22.25 -3.49 20.64
CA ALA A 179 22.99 -2.25 20.45
C ALA A 179 22.62 -1.16 21.46
N GLU A 180 23.48 -0.14 21.55
CA GLU A 180 23.27 1.03 22.41
C GLU A 180 22.08 1.90 21.97
N GLN A 181 21.66 1.83 20.70
CA GLN A 181 20.58 2.66 20.17
C GLN A 181 19.69 1.89 19.19
N ALA A 182 18.39 2.13 19.27
CA ALA A 182 17.39 1.55 18.37
C ALA A 182 17.49 2.09 16.93
N GLY A 183 17.08 1.31 15.95
CA GLY A 183 17.03 1.70 14.53
C GLY A 183 17.73 0.72 13.59
N GLY A 184 18.53 -0.21 14.13
CA GLY A 184 19.24 -1.25 13.36
C GLY A 184 19.94 -0.69 12.12
N MET A 185 19.72 -1.30 10.96
CA MET A 185 20.35 -0.86 9.70
C MET A 185 20.01 0.58 9.28
N MET A 186 18.86 1.14 9.68
CA MET A 186 18.57 2.56 9.43
C MET A 186 19.56 3.47 10.17
N ARG A 187 19.97 3.08 11.38
CA ARG A 187 20.97 3.80 12.19
C ARG A 187 22.40 3.43 11.82
N TYR A 188 22.71 2.16 11.69
CA TYR A 188 24.10 1.70 11.60
C TYR A 188 24.59 1.53 10.15
N GLY A 189 23.67 1.35 9.20
CA GLY A 189 24.01 1.19 7.78
C GLY A 189 23.90 2.48 6.96
N ILE A 190 22.86 3.29 7.19
CA ILE A 190 22.59 4.46 6.35
C ILE A 190 23.37 5.69 6.86
N PRO A 191 24.17 6.37 6.01
CA PRO A 191 24.92 7.56 6.40
C PRO A 191 24.02 8.71 6.89
N LYS A 192 24.51 9.49 7.86
CA LYS A 192 23.75 10.59 8.51
C LYS A 192 23.25 11.66 7.54
N TYR A 193 24.00 11.95 6.47
CA TYR A 193 23.59 12.95 5.47
C TYR A 193 22.39 12.49 4.64
N ARG A 194 22.18 11.17 4.52
CA ARG A 194 21.03 10.57 3.82
C ARG A 194 19.85 10.37 4.76
N LEU A 195 20.12 9.91 5.99
CA LEU A 195 19.12 9.76 7.04
C LEU A 195 19.61 10.42 8.35
N PRO A 196 19.18 11.66 8.63
CA PRO A 196 19.55 12.36 9.86
C PRO A 196 19.10 11.60 11.10
N ARG A 197 19.98 11.50 12.10
CA ARG A 197 19.70 10.73 13.33
C ARG A 197 18.54 11.29 14.12
N GLU A 198 18.42 12.62 14.19
CA GLU A 198 17.30 13.28 14.84
C GLU A 198 15.94 12.87 14.27
N ILE A 199 15.82 12.75 12.94
CA ILE A 199 14.57 12.32 12.29
C ILE A 199 14.24 10.88 12.67
N LEU A 200 15.24 9.99 12.59
CA LEU A 200 15.08 8.60 13.00
C LEU A 200 14.71 8.47 14.49
N ASP A 201 15.40 9.19 15.36
CA ASP A 201 15.15 9.21 16.80
C ASP A 201 13.72 9.66 17.11
N ARG A 202 13.22 10.68 16.41
CA ARG A 202 11.85 11.18 16.63
C ARG A 202 10.77 10.21 16.13
N GLU A 203 11.00 9.49 15.03
CA GLU A 203 10.05 8.45 14.59
C GLU A 203 10.04 7.23 15.52
N ILE A 204 11.22 6.81 16.01
CA ILE A 204 11.32 5.75 17.03
C ILE A 204 10.60 6.18 18.32
N ALA A 205 10.84 7.41 18.79
CA ALA A 205 10.20 7.94 19.98
C ALA A 205 8.66 7.99 19.84
N ARG A 206 8.14 8.23 18.63
CA ARG A 206 6.69 8.17 18.37
C ARG A 206 6.14 6.74 18.55
N ILE A 207 6.89 5.71 18.18
CA ILE A 207 6.53 4.30 18.44
C ILE A 207 6.57 4.01 19.95
N GLU A 208 7.61 4.47 20.66
CA GLU A 208 7.72 4.31 22.12
C GLU A 208 6.55 4.98 22.86
N ARG A 209 6.10 6.16 22.41
CA ARG A 209 4.94 6.86 22.97
C ARG A 209 3.61 6.11 22.84
N MET A 210 3.53 5.11 21.95
CA MET A 210 2.38 4.19 21.94
C MET A 210 2.37 3.25 23.16
N GLY A 211 3.47 3.17 23.90
CA GLY A 211 3.68 2.24 25.01
C GLY A 211 4.49 1.00 24.61
N VAL A 212 5.22 1.04 23.49
CA VAL A 212 6.22 0.01 23.17
C VAL A 212 7.43 0.22 24.08
N LYS A 213 7.85 -0.82 24.80
CA LYS A 213 9.04 -0.76 25.66
C LYS A 213 10.26 -1.23 24.88
N ILE A 214 11.28 -0.37 24.72
CA ILE A 214 12.55 -0.75 24.09
C ILE A 214 13.63 -0.86 25.16
N CYS A 215 14.23 -2.05 25.30
CA CYS A 215 15.35 -2.33 26.20
C CYS A 215 16.63 -2.42 25.36
N LEU A 216 17.49 -1.42 25.49
CA LEU A 216 18.77 -1.31 24.79
C LEU A 216 19.88 -2.07 25.55
N ASN A 217 21.00 -2.35 24.88
CA ASN A 217 22.13 -3.10 25.44
C ASN A 217 21.77 -4.48 25.99
N HIS A 218 20.78 -5.14 25.39
CA HIS A 218 20.29 -6.46 25.78
C HIS A 218 20.39 -7.45 24.61
N PRO A 219 21.58 -8.01 24.34
CA PRO A 219 21.71 -9.07 23.35
C PRO A 219 21.02 -10.34 23.85
N VAL A 220 20.17 -10.92 23.00
CA VAL A 220 19.45 -12.16 23.34
C VAL A 220 20.30 -13.36 22.92
N GLU A 221 20.84 -14.08 23.90
CA GLU A 221 21.61 -15.32 23.70
C GLU A 221 20.73 -16.57 23.83
N ASP A 222 19.78 -16.57 24.77
CA ASP A 222 18.81 -17.66 24.98
C ASP A 222 17.38 -17.13 24.90
N LEU A 223 16.76 -17.33 23.74
CA LEU A 223 15.39 -16.92 23.47
C LEU A 223 14.37 -17.63 24.37
N CYS A 224 14.56 -18.91 24.69
CA CYS A 224 13.61 -19.67 25.50
C CYS A 224 13.57 -19.14 26.93
N SER A 225 14.74 -18.80 27.48
CA SER A 225 14.87 -18.17 28.78
C SER A 225 14.16 -16.81 28.84
N GLU A 226 14.35 -15.95 27.82
CA GLU A 226 13.69 -14.64 27.73
C GLU A 226 12.16 -14.76 27.63
N MET A 227 11.68 -15.71 26.84
CA MET A 227 10.24 -15.98 26.72
C MET A 227 9.63 -16.41 28.05
N ALA A 228 10.30 -17.31 28.78
CA ALA A 228 9.84 -17.84 30.05
C ALA A 228 9.87 -16.77 31.16
N SER A 229 10.98 -16.04 31.31
CA SER A 229 11.18 -15.03 32.34
C SER A 229 10.23 -13.83 32.16
N GLY A 230 10.03 -13.42 30.92
CA GLY A 230 9.14 -12.32 30.58
C GLY A 230 7.67 -12.72 30.51
N HIS A 231 7.32 -14.01 30.56
CA HIS A 231 5.96 -14.52 30.36
C HIS A 231 5.32 -13.99 29.07
N TYR A 232 6.04 -14.11 27.95
CA TYR A 232 5.56 -13.69 26.63
C TYR A 232 4.74 -14.79 25.95
N ASP A 233 3.64 -14.40 25.30
CA ASP A 233 2.78 -15.30 24.53
C ASP A 233 3.38 -15.66 23.16
N ALA A 234 4.19 -14.78 22.60
CA ALA A 234 4.81 -14.93 21.29
C ALA A 234 6.11 -14.12 21.18
N VAL A 235 6.94 -14.46 20.20
CA VAL A 235 8.14 -13.72 19.83
C VAL A 235 8.22 -13.47 18.32
N PHE A 236 8.79 -12.32 17.96
CA PHE A 236 9.20 -11.96 16.60
C PHE A 236 10.70 -11.68 16.55
#